data_AF-A0A932K270-F1
#
_entry.id   AF-A0A932K270-F1
#
_cell.length_a   1.000
_cell.length_b   1.000
_cell.length_c   1.000
_cell.angle_alpha   90.00
_cell.angle_beta   90.00
_cell.angle_gamma   90.00
#
_symmetry.space_group_name_H-M   'P 1'
#
loop_
_entity.id
_entity.type
_entity.pdbx_description
1 polymer ?
#
loop_
_entity_poly.entity_id
_entity_poly.type
_entity_poly.pdbx_seq_one_letter_code
_entity_poly.pdbx_strand_id
1 'polypeptide(L)'
;MDAVANAARAKTEAFGIELIDVRIKRADLPREVQQSVFARMVAERGRIAKRYRSEGEEEAAKLRAETDKQREIILAQAYERSQRLQGEGDAAATTIYASAYERNPRFYMFLRTLQAYDDILTPETLLVLPGDSAMFRLLSNPPSGE
;
A
#
# COMPACT_ATOMS: atom_id res chain seq x y z
N MET A 1 -25.25 -49.03 16.13
CA MET A 1 -25.41 -50.41 15.61
C MET A 1 -25.69 -51.40 16.73
N ASP A 2 -25.07 -51.19 17.90
CA ASP A 2 -25.24 -52.03 19.09
C ASP A 2 -26.70 -52.17 19.56
N ALA A 3 -27.49 -51.11 19.44
CA ALA A 3 -28.92 -51.15 19.75
C ALA A 3 -29.70 -52.15 18.88
N VAL A 4 -29.36 -52.24 17.58
CA VAL A 4 -30.00 -53.16 16.64
C VAL A 4 -29.48 -54.59 16.85
N ALA A 5 -28.17 -54.73 17.12
CA ALA A 5 -27.55 -56.03 17.40
C ALA A 5 -28.11 -56.68 18.68
N ASN A 6 -28.29 -55.91 19.75
CA ASN A 6 -28.85 -56.41 21.01
C ASN A 6 -30.32 -56.83 20.87
N ALA A 7 -31.13 -56.05 20.14
CA ALA A 7 -32.52 -56.39 19.86
C ALA A 7 -32.66 -57.65 18.99
N ALA A 8 -31.75 -57.86 18.04
CA ALA A 8 -31.72 -59.06 17.22
C ALA A 8 -31.29 -60.29 18.03
N ARG A 9 -30.23 -60.16 18.85
CA ARG A 9 -29.68 -61.26 19.66
C ARG A 9 -30.72 -61.88 20.59
N ALA A 10 -31.49 -61.04 21.29
CA ALA A 10 -32.57 -61.49 22.19
C ALA A 10 -33.67 -62.30 21.47
N LYS A 11 -33.92 -62.06 20.18
CA LYS A 11 -34.90 -62.81 19.39
C LYS A 11 -34.35 -64.13 18.85
N THR A 12 -33.08 -64.19 18.51
CA THR A 12 -32.42 -65.40 17.97
C THR A 12 -32.04 -66.43 19.04
N GLU A 13 -31.85 -65.98 20.29
CA GLU A 13 -31.51 -66.85 21.43
C GLU A 13 -32.60 -67.91 21.71
N ALA A 14 -33.88 -67.53 21.57
CA ALA A 14 -35.02 -68.44 21.69
C ALA A 14 -35.06 -69.54 20.61
N PHE A 15 -34.31 -69.37 19.51
CA PHE A 15 -34.20 -70.34 18.42
C PHE A 15 -32.84 -71.07 18.41
N GLY A 16 -31.98 -70.85 19.42
CA GLY A 16 -30.65 -71.47 19.51
C GLY A 16 -29.65 -70.96 18.48
N ILE A 17 -29.86 -69.77 17.92
CA ILE A 17 -28.99 -69.18 16.87
C ILE A 17 -28.04 -68.16 17.50
N GLU A 18 -26.74 -68.32 17.28
CA GLU A 18 -25.70 -67.39 17.78
C GLU A 18 -25.45 -66.24 16.78
N LEU A 19 -25.71 -65.00 17.23
CA LEU A 19 -25.50 -63.79 16.41
C LEU A 19 -24.09 -63.21 16.62
N ILE A 20 -23.26 -63.28 15.57
CA ILE A 20 -21.85 -62.83 15.58
C ILE A 20 -21.70 -61.34 15.23
N ASP A 21 -22.32 -60.86 14.14
CA ASP A 21 -22.19 -59.47 13.66
C ASP A 21 -23.44 -59.00 12.88
N VAL A 22 -23.75 -57.70 12.95
CA VAL A 22 -24.84 -57.05 12.21
C VAL A 22 -24.28 -55.88 11.40
N ARG A 23 -24.36 -56.01 10.07
CA ARG A 23 -23.93 -54.97 9.12
C ARG A 23 -25.09 -54.47 8.30
N ILE A 24 -25.13 -53.16 8.07
CA ILE A 24 -26.04 -52.58 7.07
C ILE A 24 -25.45 -52.91 5.70
N LYS A 25 -26.18 -53.70 4.92
CA LYS A 25 -25.79 -54.07 3.56
C LYS A 25 -26.11 -52.96 2.56
N ARG A 26 -27.20 -52.20 2.77
CA ARG A 26 -27.63 -51.11 1.90
C ARG A 26 -28.59 -50.18 2.66
N ALA A 27 -28.38 -48.87 2.53
CA ALA A 27 -29.27 -47.84 3.06
C ALA A 27 -29.68 -46.92 1.91
N ASP A 28 -30.49 -47.44 0.99
CA ASP A 28 -31.02 -46.63 -0.09
C ASP A 28 -32.26 -45.89 0.39
N LEU A 29 -32.39 -44.61 0.03
CA LEU A 29 -33.68 -43.94 0.08
C LEU A 29 -34.59 -44.47 -1.05
N PRO A 30 -35.93 -44.44 -0.90
CA PRO A 30 -36.85 -44.70 -2.01
C PRO A 30 -36.52 -43.81 -3.20
N ARG A 31 -36.55 -44.35 -4.42
CA ARG A 31 -36.17 -43.61 -5.65
C ARG A 31 -37.00 -42.33 -5.82
N GLU A 32 -38.24 -42.31 -5.33
CA GLU A 32 -39.12 -41.14 -5.42
C GLU A 32 -38.59 -39.92 -4.66
N VAL A 33 -37.91 -40.11 -3.52
CA VAL A 33 -37.43 -39.00 -2.66
C VAL A 33 -35.98 -38.61 -2.92
N GLN A 34 -35.18 -39.50 -3.53
CA GLN A 34 -33.75 -39.23 -3.81
C GLN A 34 -33.54 -37.99 -4.68
N GLN A 35 -34.33 -37.80 -5.75
CA GLN A 35 -34.20 -36.63 -6.63
C GLN A 35 -34.49 -35.32 -5.90
N SER A 36 -35.53 -35.28 -5.07
CA SER A 36 -35.90 -34.08 -4.30
C SER A 36 -34.82 -33.70 -3.29
N VAL A 37 -34.28 -34.68 -2.57
CA VAL A 37 -33.19 -34.46 -1.60
C VAL A 37 -31.92 -33.99 -2.30
N PHE A 38 -31.57 -34.58 -3.45
CA PHE A 38 -30.40 -34.17 -4.23
C PHE A 38 -30.55 -32.74 -4.78
N ALA A 39 -31.71 -32.40 -5.36
CA ALA A 39 -32.00 -31.05 -5.83
C ALA A 39 -31.89 -30.02 -4.70
N ARG A 40 -32.41 -30.34 -3.51
CA ARG A 40 -32.29 -29.49 -2.32
C ARG A 40 -30.83 -29.31 -1.89
N MET A 41 -30.02 -30.37 -1.91
CA MET A 41 -28.59 -30.29 -1.59
C MET A 41 -27.83 -29.39 -2.58
N VAL A 42 -28.12 -29.51 -3.87
CA VAL A 42 -27.50 -28.66 -4.91
C VAL A 42 -27.88 -27.20 -4.70
N ALA A 43 -29.15 -26.90 -4.45
CA ALA A 43 -29.62 -25.55 -4.16
C ALA A 43 -28.98 -24.97 -2.88
N GLU A 44 -28.86 -25.79 -1.83
CA GLU A 44 -28.19 -25.40 -0.57
C GLU A 44 -26.71 -25.08 -0.81
N ARG A 45 -25.98 -25.96 -1.50
CA ARG A 45 -24.57 -25.75 -1.85
C ARG A 45 -24.38 -24.51 -2.71
N GLY A 46 -25.27 -24.29 -3.69
CA GLY A 46 -25.25 -23.09 -4.52
C GLY A 46 -25.46 -21.81 -3.71
N ARG A 47 -26.37 -21.83 -2.73
CA ARG A 47 -26.61 -20.69 -1.84
C ARG A 47 -25.41 -20.40 -0.94
N ILE A 48 -24.81 -21.44 -0.36
CA ILE A 48 -23.61 -21.32 0.48
C ILE A 48 -22.44 -20.76 -0.35
N ALA A 49 -22.20 -21.28 -1.54
CA ALA A 49 -21.14 -20.79 -2.43
C ALA A 49 -21.37 -19.35 -2.88
N LYS A 50 -22.63 -18.93 -3.10
CA LYS A 50 -22.95 -17.54 -3.41
C LYS A 50 -22.68 -16.63 -2.22
N ARG A 51 -23.10 -17.04 -1.01
CA ARG A 51 -22.83 -16.30 0.23
C ARG A 51 -21.33 -16.07 0.44
N TYR A 52 -20.52 -17.12 0.38
CA TYR A 52 -19.07 -16.99 0.57
C TYR A 52 -18.40 -16.11 -0.49
N ARG A 53 -18.88 -16.13 -1.74
CA ARG A 53 -18.38 -15.20 -2.76
C ARG A 53 -18.73 -13.76 -2.44
N SER A 54 -19.98 -13.49 -2.05
CA SER A 54 -20.39 -12.13 -1.68
C SER A 54 -19.65 -11.62 -0.45
N GLU A 55 -19.47 -12.44 0.59
CA GLU A 55 -18.69 -12.08 1.78
C GLU A 55 -17.21 -11.81 1.43
N GLY A 56 -16.62 -12.64 0.56
CA GLY A 56 -15.25 -12.44 0.09
C GLY A 56 -15.08 -11.18 -0.76
N GLU A 57 -16.05 -10.86 -1.61
CA GLU A 57 -16.07 -9.62 -2.40
C GLU A 57 -16.22 -8.38 -1.51
N GLU A 58 -17.11 -8.43 -0.52
CA GLU A 58 -17.32 -7.35 0.45
C GLU A 58 -16.06 -7.06 1.27
N GLU A 59 -15.46 -8.10 1.86
CA GLU A 59 -14.25 -7.94 2.67
C GLU A 59 -13.07 -7.44 1.83
N ALA A 60 -12.93 -7.94 0.58
CA ALA A 60 -11.91 -7.47 -0.33
C ALA A 60 -12.12 -6.00 -0.74
N ALA A 61 -13.36 -5.57 -0.97
CA ALA A 61 -13.66 -4.17 -1.28
C ALA A 61 -13.35 -3.25 -0.10
N LYS A 62 -13.72 -3.66 1.12
CA LYS A 62 -13.43 -2.94 2.35
C LYS A 62 -11.93 -2.80 2.59
N LEU A 63 -11.18 -3.89 2.45
CA LEU A 63 -9.73 -3.89 2.63
C LEU A 63 -9.03 -2.98 1.61
N ARG A 64 -9.44 -3.03 0.34
CA ARG A 64 -8.89 -2.15 -0.71
C ARG A 64 -9.16 -0.67 -0.39
N ALA A 65 -10.40 -0.33 -0.03
CA ALA A 65 -10.77 1.04 0.30
C ALA A 65 -9.95 1.59 1.49
N GLU A 66 -9.77 0.79 2.54
CA GLU A 66 -8.94 1.19 3.68
C GLU A 66 -7.46 1.32 3.30
N THR A 67 -6.94 0.40 2.48
CA THR A 67 -5.55 0.47 1.99
C THR A 67 -5.30 1.71 1.14
N ASP A 68 -6.23 2.04 0.24
CA ASP A 68 -6.13 3.21 -0.63
C ASP A 68 -6.15 4.50 0.20
N LYS A 69 -7.04 4.58 1.19
CA LYS A 69 -7.09 5.69 2.14
C LYS A 69 -5.78 5.83 2.91
N GLN A 70 -5.23 4.74 3.44
CA GLN A 70 -3.96 4.77 4.18
C GLN A 70 -2.80 5.21 3.29
N ARG A 71 -2.75 4.71 2.05
CA ARG A 71 -1.76 5.13 1.06
C ARG A 71 -1.84 6.64 0.82
N GLU A 72 -3.02 7.19 0.63
CA GLU A 72 -3.21 8.61 0.37
C GLU A 72 -2.78 9.47 1.58
N ILE A 73 -3.13 9.05 2.81
CA ILE A 73 -2.69 9.71 4.03
C ILE A 73 -1.16 9.72 4.13
N ILE A 74 -0.49 8.58 3.88
CA ILE A 74 0.96 8.47 3.94
C ILE A 74 1.62 9.40 2.92
N LEU A 75 1.11 9.43 1.69
CA LEU A 75 1.63 10.32 0.64
C LEU A 75 1.43 11.79 1.00
N ALA A 76 0.25 12.15 1.52
CA ALA A 76 -0.05 13.51 1.95
C ALA A 76 0.88 13.95 3.09
N GLN A 77 1.09 13.10 4.10
CA GLN A 77 2.01 13.38 5.21
C GLN A 77 3.47 13.49 4.75
N ALA A 78 3.90 12.62 3.84
CA ALA A 78 5.24 12.69 3.27
C ALA A 78 5.45 13.99 2.49
N TYR A 79 4.45 14.39 1.69
CA TYR A 79 4.49 15.63 0.93
C TYR A 79 4.49 16.86 1.84
N GLU A 80 3.61 16.91 2.83
CA GLU A 80 3.56 17.97 3.84
C GLU A 80 4.91 18.12 4.56
N ARG A 81 5.50 17.00 4.98
CA ARG A 81 6.82 17.01 5.64
C ARG A 81 7.92 17.49 4.72
N SER A 82 7.92 17.09 3.45
CA SER A 82 8.88 17.56 2.46
C SER A 82 8.78 19.08 2.26
N GLN A 83 7.56 19.59 2.10
CA GLN A 83 7.30 21.02 1.91
C GLN A 83 7.71 21.84 3.15
N ARG A 84 7.42 21.33 4.35
CA ARG A 84 7.86 21.94 5.60
C ARG A 84 9.39 22.03 5.67
N LEU A 85 10.09 20.92 5.41
CA LEU A 85 11.56 20.88 5.45
C LEU A 85 12.20 21.81 4.42
N GLN A 86 11.63 21.88 3.21
CA GLN A 86 12.09 22.85 2.19
C GLN A 86 11.88 24.29 2.67
N GLY A 87 10.69 24.61 3.18
CA GLY A 87 10.41 25.95 3.71
C GLY A 87 11.30 26.35 4.88
N GLU A 88 11.58 25.42 5.79
CA GLU A 88 12.54 25.64 6.90
C GLU A 88 13.96 25.87 6.38
N GLY A 89 14.39 25.11 5.37
CA GLY A 89 15.69 25.27 4.72
C GLY A 89 15.82 26.61 4.00
N ASP A 90 14.80 27.02 3.25
CA ASP A 90 14.77 28.30 2.53
C ASP A 90 14.76 29.49 3.49
N ALA A 91 14.01 29.39 4.60
CA ALA A 91 13.99 30.41 5.65
C ALA A 91 15.36 30.54 6.33
N ALA A 92 16.00 29.42 6.66
CA ALA A 92 17.34 29.40 7.25
C ALA A 92 18.38 29.99 6.27
N ALA A 93 18.36 29.57 5.01
CA ALA A 93 19.23 30.10 3.96
C ALA A 93 19.06 31.62 3.81
N THR A 94 17.82 32.09 3.72
CA THR A 94 17.49 33.52 3.61
C THR A 94 18.01 34.30 4.81
N THR A 95 17.85 33.76 6.03
CA THR A 95 18.34 34.39 7.26
C THR A 95 19.87 34.49 7.26
N ILE A 96 20.56 33.43 6.86
CA ILE A 96 22.02 33.41 6.73
C ILE A 96 22.46 34.44 5.69
N TYR A 97 21.82 34.48 4.52
CA TYR A 97 22.13 35.46 3.48
C TYR A 97 21.91 36.90 3.92
N ALA A 98 20.80 37.18 4.62
CA ALA A 98 20.53 38.51 5.15
C ALA A 98 21.60 38.93 6.17
N SER A 99 21.96 38.04 7.10
CA SER A 99 23.01 38.33 8.09
C SER A 99 24.40 38.51 7.47
N ALA A 100 24.71 37.79 6.39
CA ALA A 100 25.95 37.96 5.63
C ALA A 100 25.97 39.30 4.88
N TYR A 101 24.84 39.71 4.29
CA TYR A 101 24.67 41.00 3.63
C TYR A 101 24.88 42.16 4.60
N GLU A 102 24.30 42.09 5.80
CA GLU A 102 24.47 43.11 6.85
C GLU A 102 25.93 43.27 7.29
N ARG A 103 26.72 42.19 7.27
CA ARG A 103 28.14 42.22 7.66
C ARG A 103 29.04 42.85 6.60
N ASN A 104 28.86 42.52 5.32
CA ASN A 104 29.63 43.13 4.23
C ASN A 104 28.87 43.06 2.88
N PRO A 105 28.18 44.13 2.47
CA PRO A 105 27.42 44.16 1.22
C PRO A 105 28.27 43.95 -0.03
N ARG A 106 29.53 44.43 -0.03
CA ARG A 106 30.43 44.32 -1.20
C ARG A 106 30.90 42.88 -1.40
N PHE A 107 31.23 42.18 -0.32
CA PHE A 107 31.62 40.78 -0.37
C PHE A 107 30.47 39.87 -0.80
N TYR A 108 29.24 40.15 -0.34
CA TYR A 108 28.05 39.44 -0.77
C TYR A 108 27.77 39.58 -2.27
N MET A 109 27.82 40.81 -2.80
CA MET A 109 27.65 41.06 -4.24
C MET A 109 28.67 40.29 -5.07
N PHE A 110 29.92 40.19 -4.60
CA PHE A 110 30.96 39.41 -5.25
C PHE A 110 30.66 37.91 -5.27
N LEU A 111 30.32 37.32 -4.12
CA LEU A 111 29.93 35.90 -4.01
C LEU A 111 28.73 35.55 -4.88
N ARG A 112 27.68 36.40 -4.89
CA ARG A 112 26.48 36.19 -5.69
C ARG A 112 26.78 36.23 -7.20
N THR A 113 27.70 37.10 -7.60
CA THR A 113 28.13 37.22 -9.00
C THR A 113 28.95 36.00 -9.43
N LEU A 114 29.83 35.48 -8.56
CA LEU A 114 30.55 34.23 -8.81
C LEU A 114 29.62 33.02 -8.93
N GLN A 115 28.61 32.94 -8.08
CA GLN A 115 27.62 31.85 -8.15
C GLN A 115 26.79 31.93 -9.43
N ALA A 116 26.40 33.13 -9.84
CA ALA A 116 25.75 33.35 -11.13
C ALA A 116 26.65 33.00 -12.33
N TYR A 117 27.97 33.17 -12.21
CA TYR A 117 28.90 32.69 -13.22
C TYR A 117 28.92 31.17 -13.31
N ASP A 118 28.92 30.47 -12.18
CA ASP A 118 28.91 29.00 -12.15
C ASP A 118 27.61 28.43 -12.79
N ASP A 119 26.48 29.09 -12.56
CA ASP A 119 25.18 28.70 -13.14
C ASP A 119 25.09 28.96 -14.65
N ILE A 120 25.77 29.99 -15.16
CA ILE A 120 25.63 30.45 -16.56
C ILE A 120 26.77 29.94 -17.46
N LEU A 121 27.97 29.72 -16.90
CA LEU A 121 29.16 29.36 -17.66
C LEU A 121 29.36 27.84 -17.69
N THR A 122 28.75 27.18 -18.66
CA THR A 122 29.11 25.80 -19.03
C THR A 122 30.31 25.79 -20.01
N PRO A 123 31.05 24.67 -20.15
CA PRO A 123 32.24 24.57 -21.02
C PRO A 123 32.00 24.96 -22.49
N GLU A 124 30.75 24.95 -22.94
CA GLU A 124 30.32 25.24 -24.31
C GLU A 124 29.78 26.67 -24.50
N THR A 125 29.70 27.46 -23.42
CA THR A 125 29.08 28.79 -23.46
C THR A 125 30.10 29.88 -23.86
N LEU A 126 29.89 30.49 -25.03
CA LEU A 126 30.60 31.70 -25.44
C LEU A 126 29.80 32.94 -25.03
N LEU A 127 30.25 33.61 -23.97
CA LEU A 127 29.61 34.82 -23.45
C LEU A 127 30.25 36.08 -24.05
N VAL A 128 29.47 36.89 -24.77
CA VAL A 128 29.91 38.18 -25.31
C VAL A 128 29.33 39.30 -24.44
N LEU A 129 30.19 39.91 -23.62
CA LEU A 129 29.81 41.00 -22.72
C LEU A 129 30.36 42.34 -23.22
N PRO A 130 29.57 43.44 -23.14
CA PRO A 130 30.07 44.80 -23.24
C PRO A 130 31.12 45.08 -22.14
N GLY A 131 32.19 45.79 -22.49
CA GLY A 131 33.31 46.08 -21.57
C GLY A 131 32.95 46.97 -20.36
N ASP A 132 31.79 47.61 -20.39
CA ASP A 132 31.22 48.42 -19.31
C ASP A 132 30.20 47.66 -18.44
N SER A 133 29.90 46.39 -18.76
CA SER A 133 28.95 45.58 -18.01
C SER A 133 29.40 45.38 -16.54
N ALA A 134 28.44 45.38 -15.63
CA ALA A 134 28.71 45.20 -14.20
C ALA A 134 29.34 43.83 -13.89
N MET A 135 29.01 42.81 -14.69
CA MET A 135 29.64 41.49 -14.65
C MET A 135 31.14 41.58 -15.00
N PHE A 136 31.48 42.11 -16.17
CA PHE A 136 32.89 42.19 -16.60
C PHE A 136 33.76 42.98 -15.62
N ARG A 137 33.23 44.08 -15.06
CA ARG A 137 33.95 44.90 -14.07
C ARG A 137 34.37 44.13 -12.83
N LEU A 138 33.52 43.26 -12.29
CA LEU A 138 33.84 42.46 -11.10
C LEU A 138 34.92 41.40 -11.35
N LEU A 139 35.04 40.89 -12.59
CA LEU A 139 36.11 39.96 -12.99
C LEU A 139 37.44 40.69 -13.19
N SER A 140 37.40 41.91 -13.75
CA SER A 140 38.60 42.71 -13.99
C SER A 140 39.16 43.39 -12.74
N ASN A 141 38.34 43.62 -11.72
CA ASN A 141 38.74 44.33 -10.51
C ASN A 141 38.04 43.73 -9.28
N PRO A 142 38.54 42.59 -8.76
CA PRO A 142 37.95 41.94 -7.59
C PRO A 142 38.08 42.83 -6.34
N PRO A 143 37.10 42.81 -5.43
CA PRO A 143 37.21 43.56 -4.18
C PRO A 143 38.39 43.03 -3.36
N SER A 144 39.34 43.92 -3.03
CA SER A 144 40.45 43.62 -2.12
C SER A 144 39.91 43.38 -0.72
N GLY A 145 40.26 42.25 -0.11
CA GLY A 145 39.82 41.88 1.23
C GLY A 145 40.44 42.78 2.29
N GLU A 146 39.63 43.73 2.79
CA GLU A 146 39.72 44.32 4.13
C GLU A 146 38.39 44.10 4.86
#